data_AF-A0A8R1IA26-F1
#
_entry.id   AF-A0A8R1IA26-F1
#
_cell.length_a   1.000
_cell.length_b   1.000
_cell.length_c   1.000
_cell.angle_alpha   90.00
_cell.angle_beta   90.00
_cell.angle_gamma   90.00
#
_symmetry.space_group_name_H-M   'P 1'
#
loop_
_entity.id
_entity.type
_entity.pdbx_description
1 polymer ?
#
loop_
_entity_poly.entity_id
_entity_poly.type
_entity_poly.pdbx_seq_one_letter_code
_entity_poly.pdbx_strand_id
1 'polypeptide(L)'
;MDLVMNDLGRLMSCANNEFKSDEQIDEIQKIICRFKANLKEAQPLATVTPKLHLLCAHLVPFLKVNRSWGHVTEQGLKSLHAVINSLIIRFASVRNVEKNAESILKHIGNFNFLYDLGESWFNNI
;
A
#
# COMPACT_ATOMS: atom_id res chain seq x y z
N MET A 1 15.27 13.40 -17.94
CA MET A 1 14.18 12.61 -17.33
C MET A 1 14.69 11.42 -16.52
N ASP A 2 15.78 10.77 -16.91
CA ASP A 2 16.30 9.58 -16.22
C ASP A 2 16.60 9.80 -14.75
N LEU A 3 17.17 10.96 -14.38
CA LEU A 3 17.41 11.32 -12.97
C LEU A 3 16.11 11.38 -12.15
N VAL A 4 15.06 11.99 -12.73
CA VAL A 4 13.73 12.08 -12.10
C VAL A 4 13.16 10.68 -11.88
N MET A 5 13.26 9.81 -12.88
CA MET A 5 12.73 8.44 -12.81
C MET A 5 13.53 7.56 -11.84
N ASN A 6 14.84 7.74 -11.76
CA ASN A 6 15.70 7.05 -10.78
C ASN A 6 15.34 7.44 -9.34
N ASP A 7 15.11 8.74 -9.09
CA ASP A 7 14.68 9.20 -7.78
C ASP A 7 13.29 8.70 -7.42
N LEU A 8 12.35 8.74 -8.38
CA LEU A 8 11.01 8.18 -8.18
C LEU A 8 11.07 6.68 -7.88
N GLY A 9 11.89 5.92 -8.63
CA GLY A 9 12.09 4.50 -8.39
C GLY A 9 12.57 4.21 -6.97
N ARG A 10 13.56 4.98 -6.48
CA ARG A 10 14.04 4.87 -5.10
C ARG A 10 12.95 5.17 -4.07
N LEU A 11 12.19 6.26 -4.28
CA LEU A 11 11.06 6.60 -3.40
C LEU A 11 10.03 5.49 -3.35
N MET A 12 9.66 4.93 -4.50
CA MET A 12 8.67 3.85 -4.60
C MET A 12 9.16 2.56 -3.94
N SER A 13 10.45 2.23 -4.02
CA SER A 13 11.03 1.09 -3.28
C SER A 13 10.96 1.27 -1.77
N CYS A 14 10.89 2.51 -1.28
CA CYS A 14 10.69 2.81 0.13
C CYS A 14 9.21 2.80 0.56
N ALA A 15 8.25 2.68 -0.36
CA ALA A 15 6.82 2.69 -0.06
C ALA A 15 6.34 1.28 0.38
N ASN A 16 6.87 0.81 1.51
CA ASN A 16 6.60 -0.52 2.07
C ASN A 16 5.99 -0.43 3.48
N ASN A 17 5.63 -1.59 4.05
CA ASN A 17 5.03 -1.70 5.39
C ASN A 17 6.05 -1.65 6.53
N GLU A 18 7.33 -1.50 6.22
CA GLU A 18 8.41 -1.45 7.21
C GLU A 18 8.29 -0.18 8.07
N PHE A 19 8.66 -0.30 9.35
CA PHE A 19 8.86 0.85 10.23
C PHE A 19 10.18 1.53 9.86
N LYS A 20 10.13 2.84 9.64
CA LYS A 20 11.27 3.66 9.23
C LYS A 20 11.92 4.34 10.42
N SER A 21 13.23 4.12 10.55
CA SER A 21 14.08 4.85 11.49
C SER A 21 14.20 6.32 11.10
N ASP A 22 14.67 7.16 12.02
CA ASP A 22 14.90 8.59 11.74
C ASP A 22 15.94 8.76 10.60
N GLU A 23 16.98 7.93 10.56
CA GLU A 23 17.99 7.96 9.50
C GLU A 23 17.40 7.58 8.13
N GLN A 24 16.51 6.59 8.09
CA GLN A 24 15.81 6.22 6.86
C GLN A 24 14.87 7.34 6.40
N ILE A 25 14.20 8.03 7.33
CA ILE A 25 13.32 9.16 7.02
C ILE A 25 14.14 10.34 6.48
N ASP A 26 15.30 10.63 7.06
CA ASP A 26 16.21 11.67 6.58
C ASP A 26 16.75 11.36 5.18
N GLU A 27 17.06 10.10 4.89
CA GLU A 27 17.46 9.68 3.54
C GLU A 27 16.32 9.85 2.53
N ILE A 28 15.09 9.46 2.90
CA ILE A 28 13.90 9.72 2.08
C ILE A 28 13.74 11.22 1.80
N GLN A 29 13.93 12.08 2.81
CA GLN A 29 13.86 13.54 2.64
C GLN A 29 14.90 14.05 1.62
N LYS A 30 16.14 13.56 1.67
CA LYS A 30 17.17 13.92 0.69
C LYS A 30 16.77 13.50 -0.73
N ILE A 31 16.22 12.31 -0.89
CA ILE A 31 15.74 11.83 -2.20
C ILE A 31 14.60 12.71 -2.71
N ILE A 32 13.64 13.11 -1.86
CA ILE A 32 12.55 14.04 -2.25
C ILE A 32 13.11 15.40 -2.69
N CYS A 33 14.09 15.96 -1.97
CA CYS A 33 14.71 17.22 -2.34
C CYS A 33 15.38 17.14 -3.72
N ARG A 34 16.13 16.05 -3.98
CA ARG A 34 16.76 15.80 -5.29
C ARG A 34 15.73 15.59 -6.39
N PHE A 35 14.71 14.79 -6.12
CA PHE A 35 13.58 14.56 -7.03
C PHE A 35 12.89 15.87 -7.43
N LYS A 36 12.60 16.74 -6.47
CA LYS A 36 11.98 18.05 -6.71
C LYS A 36 12.85 18.96 -7.58
N ALA A 37 14.16 19.01 -7.30
CA ALA A 37 15.10 19.81 -8.09
C ALA A 37 15.15 19.30 -9.54
N ASN A 38 15.36 18.00 -9.71
CA ASN A 38 15.42 17.34 -11.02
C ASN A 38 14.10 17.50 -11.81
N LEU A 39 12.95 17.40 -11.14
CA LEU A 39 11.64 17.54 -11.79
C LEU A 39 11.39 18.98 -12.24
N LYS A 40 11.82 19.98 -11.45
CA LYS A 40 11.70 21.40 -11.81
C LYS A 40 12.57 21.75 -13.02
N GLU A 41 13.74 21.16 -13.15
CA GLU A 41 14.60 21.32 -14.33
C GLU A 41 14.02 20.61 -15.55
N ALA A 42 13.53 19.37 -15.37
CA ALA A 42 13.02 18.57 -16.47
C ALA A 42 11.67 19.06 -17.02
N GLN A 43 10.82 19.67 -16.18
CA GLN A 43 9.46 20.10 -16.52
C GLN A 43 9.13 21.47 -15.88
N PRO A 44 9.80 22.56 -16.27
CA PRO A 44 9.70 23.85 -15.59
C PRO A 44 8.33 24.54 -15.72
N LEU A 45 7.57 24.21 -16.75
CA LEU A 45 6.25 24.78 -17.04
C LEU A 45 5.09 23.92 -16.53
N ALA A 46 5.38 22.73 -15.98
CA ALA A 46 4.34 21.83 -15.52
C ALA A 46 3.73 22.29 -14.20
N THR A 47 2.42 22.09 -14.06
CA THR A 47 1.71 22.32 -12.80
C THR A 47 1.91 21.15 -11.83
N VAL A 48 1.82 21.43 -10.53
CA VAL A 48 1.91 20.41 -9.49
C VAL A 48 0.56 19.71 -9.32
N THR A 49 0.53 18.40 -9.51
CA THR A 49 -0.66 17.60 -9.19
C THR A 49 -0.81 17.41 -7.67
N PRO A 50 -2.03 17.18 -7.15
CA PRO A 50 -2.22 16.92 -5.73
C PRO A 50 -1.36 15.76 -5.20
N LYS A 51 -1.20 14.67 -5.97
CA LYS A 51 -0.33 13.54 -5.58
C LYS A 51 1.14 13.95 -5.47
N LEU A 52 1.62 14.76 -6.41
CA LEU A 52 2.98 15.29 -6.36
C LEU A 52 3.18 16.24 -5.18
N HIS A 53 2.17 17.07 -4.86
CA HIS A 53 2.20 17.92 -3.66
C HIS A 53 2.26 17.09 -2.38
N LEU A 54 1.42 16.06 -2.24
CA LEU A 54 1.44 15.15 -1.09
C LEU A 54 2.80 14.47 -0.93
N LEU A 55 3.37 13.94 -2.01
CA LEU A 55 4.69 13.32 -2.00
C LEU A 55 5.77 14.30 -1.52
N CYS A 56 5.83 15.50 -2.12
CA CYS A 56 6.94 16.42 -1.88
C CYS A 56 6.81 17.23 -0.58
N ALA A 57 5.60 17.48 -0.09
CA ALA A 57 5.36 18.36 1.06
C ALA A 57 4.95 17.61 2.33
N HIS A 58 4.24 16.49 2.20
CA HIS A 58 3.57 15.85 3.34
C HIS A 58 4.13 14.49 3.71
N LEU A 59 4.90 13.83 2.83
CA LEU A 59 5.43 12.50 3.11
C LEU A 59 6.34 12.48 4.35
N VAL A 60 7.30 13.39 4.46
CA VAL A 60 8.24 13.39 5.60
C VAL A 60 7.51 13.69 6.93
N PRO A 61 6.67 14.74 7.04
CA PRO A 61 5.84 14.93 8.23
C PRO A 61 5.01 13.70 8.59
N PHE A 62 4.41 13.06 7.58
CA PHE A 62 3.62 11.86 7.77
C PHE A 62 4.45 10.68 8.31
N LEU A 63 5.64 10.44 7.77
CA LEU A 63 6.54 9.38 8.22
C LEU A 63 7.06 9.62 9.63
N LYS A 64 7.28 10.87 10.04
CA LYS A 64 7.70 11.20 11.41
C LYS A 64 6.63 10.83 12.45
N VAL A 65 5.35 10.93 12.08
CA VAL A 65 4.22 10.57 12.96
C VAL A 65 3.94 9.08 12.91
N ASN A 66 3.75 8.52 11.71
CA ASN A 66 3.22 7.17 11.53
C ASN A 66 4.30 6.10 11.42
N ARG A 67 5.56 6.49 11.21
CA ARG A 67 6.75 5.64 11.04
C ARG A 67 6.69 4.64 9.89
N SER A 68 5.57 4.44 9.21
CA SER A 68 5.45 3.57 8.04
C SER A 68 4.77 4.30 6.90
N TRP A 69 5.18 3.97 5.68
CA TRP A 69 4.54 4.49 4.46
C TRP A 69 3.36 3.59 4.06
N GLY A 70 3.56 2.28 4.04
CA GLY A 70 2.60 1.30 3.51
C GLY A 70 1.56 0.82 4.51
N HIS A 71 1.89 0.80 5.81
CA HIS A 71 1.05 0.13 6.83
C HIS A 71 -0.36 0.74 6.97
N VAL A 72 -0.47 2.04 6.71
CA VAL A 72 -1.72 2.81 6.83
C VAL A 72 -2.36 3.10 5.46
N THR A 73 -1.97 2.34 4.43
CA THR A 73 -2.52 2.49 3.08
C THR A 73 -3.72 1.58 2.84
N GLU A 74 -4.55 1.94 1.86
CA GLU A 74 -5.70 1.14 1.42
C GLU A 74 -5.33 -0.14 0.66
N GLN A 75 -4.04 -0.46 0.47
CA GLN A 75 -3.63 -1.62 -0.31
C GLN A 75 -4.10 -2.94 0.32
N GLY A 76 -4.06 -3.04 1.66
CA GLY A 76 -4.61 -4.20 2.38
C GLY A 76 -6.11 -4.37 2.14
N LEU A 77 -6.87 -3.27 2.18
CA LEU A 77 -8.31 -3.29 1.91
C LEU A 77 -8.62 -3.71 0.47
N LYS A 78 -7.84 -3.23 -0.51
CA LYS A 78 -8.00 -3.63 -1.92
C LYS A 78 -7.72 -5.13 -2.13
N SER A 79 -6.72 -5.68 -1.45
CA SER A 79 -6.45 -7.11 -1.47
C SER A 79 -7.65 -7.90 -0.92
N LEU A 80 -8.18 -7.49 0.25
CA LEU A 80 -9.36 -8.12 0.84
C LEU A 80 -10.60 -8.03 -0.06
N HIS A 81 -10.83 -6.88 -0.71
CA HIS A 81 -11.92 -6.72 -1.67
C HIS A 81 -11.78 -7.72 -2.84
N ALA A 82 -10.57 -7.93 -3.37
CA ALA A 82 -10.36 -8.94 -4.42
C ALA A 82 -10.72 -10.37 -3.93
N VAL A 83 -10.36 -10.72 -2.69
CA VAL A 83 -10.76 -11.99 -2.06
C VAL A 83 -12.27 -12.11 -1.96
N ILE A 84 -12.95 -11.06 -1.47
CA ILE A 84 -14.43 -11.03 -1.36
C ILE A 84 -15.08 -11.24 -2.73
N ASN A 85 -14.61 -10.57 -3.78
CA ASN A 85 -15.16 -10.72 -5.13
C ASN A 85 -15.04 -12.16 -5.65
N SER A 86 -13.92 -12.83 -5.36
CA SER A 86 -13.75 -14.26 -5.68
C SER A 86 -14.76 -15.13 -4.92
N LEU A 87 -15.02 -14.82 -3.65
CA LEU A 87 -15.99 -15.57 -2.84
C LEU A 87 -17.44 -15.33 -3.28
N ILE A 88 -17.79 -14.12 -3.73
CA ILE A 88 -19.10 -13.81 -4.32
C ILE A 88 -19.36 -14.74 -5.52
N ILE A 89 -18.38 -14.91 -6.40
CA ILE A 89 -18.49 -15.83 -7.54
C ILE A 89 -18.59 -17.28 -7.05
N ARG A 90 -17.77 -17.68 -6.08
CA ARG A 90 -17.77 -19.03 -5.51
C ARG A 90 -19.13 -19.42 -4.91
N PHE A 91 -19.80 -18.49 -4.24
CA PHE A 91 -21.10 -18.72 -3.61
C PHE A 91 -22.27 -18.25 -4.46
N ALA A 92 -22.08 -17.95 -5.76
CA ALA A 92 -23.13 -17.44 -6.64
C ALA A 92 -24.37 -18.35 -6.75
N SER A 93 -24.23 -19.65 -6.45
CA SER A 93 -25.35 -20.59 -6.38
C SER A 93 -26.27 -20.38 -5.18
N VAL A 94 -25.81 -19.73 -4.12
CA VAL A 94 -26.58 -19.39 -2.92
C VAL A 94 -27.43 -18.15 -3.21
N ARG A 95 -28.67 -18.37 -3.65
CA ARG A 95 -29.61 -17.30 -4.06
C ARG A 95 -30.08 -16.41 -2.92
N ASN A 96 -30.10 -16.93 -1.69
CA ASN A 96 -30.47 -16.13 -0.52
C ASN A 96 -29.27 -15.25 -0.13
N VAL A 97 -29.46 -13.93 -0.18
CA VAL A 97 -28.41 -12.93 0.02
C VAL A 97 -27.80 -13.02 1.43
N GLU A 98 -28.62 -13.21 2.46
CA GLU A 98 -28.14 -13.33 3.84
C GLU A 98 -27.25 -14.55 4.02
N LYS A 99 -27.67 -15.71 3.50
CA LYS A 99 -26.87 -16.95 3.55
C LYS A 99 -25.60 -16.86 2.70
N ASN A 100 -25.64 -16.15 1.58
CA ASN A 100 -24.45 -15.89 0.77
C ASN A 100 -23.44 -15.03 1.55
N ALA A 101 -23.89 -13.92 2.13
CA ALA A 101 -23.06 -13.05 2.96
C ALA A 101 -22.50 -13.81 4.18
N GLU A 102 -23.33 -14.60 4.87
CA GLU A 102 -22.90 -15.47 5.97
C GLU A 102 -21.81 -16.46 5.53
N SER A 103 -21.93 -17.04 4.33
CA SER A 103 -20.93 -17.97 3.79
C SER A 103 -19.59 -17.27 3.50
N ILE A 104 -19.63 -16.04 2.95
CA ILE A 104 -18.44 -15.21 2.74
C ILE A 104 -17.78 -14.87 4.08
N LEU A 105 -18.56 -14.40 5.05
CA LEU A 105 -18.05 -14.02 6.38
C LEU A 105 -17.44 -15.22 7.11
N LYS A 106 -18.11 -16.38 7.09
CA LYS A 106 -17.56 -17.62 7.66
C LYS A 106 -16.25 -18.01 6.98
N HIS A 107 -16.15 -17.89 5.66
CA HIS A 107 -14.92 -18.22 4.95
C HIS A 107 -13.75 -17.33 5.39
N ILE A 108 -13.96 -16.01 5.44
CA ILE A 108 -12.93 -15.06 5.87
C ILE A 108 -12.58 -15.27 7.35
N GLY A 109 -13.57 -15.47 8.22
CA GLY A 109 -13.36 -15.73 9.64
C GLY A 109 -12.54 -17.00 9.90
N ASN A 110 -12.85 -18.09 9.19
CA ASN A 110 -12.08 -19.33 9.28
C ASN A 110 -10.64 -19.15 8.78
N PHE A 111 -10.46 -18.37 7.70
CA PHE A 111 -9.12 -18.08 7.19
C PHE A 111 -8.27 -17.31 8.19
N ASN A 112 -8.84 -16.27 8.82
CA ASN A 112 -8.17 -15.51 9.88
C ASN A 112 -7.81 -16.41 11.07
N PHE A 113 -8.75 -17.25 11.51
CA PHE A 113 -8.51 -18.19 12.61
C PHE A 113 -7.33 -19.14 12.34
N LEU A 114 -7.25 -19.71 11.13
CA LEU A 114 -6.14 -20.57 10.74
C LEU A 114 -4.80 -19.81 10.69
N TYR A 115 -4.82 -18.60 10.14
CA TYR A 115 -3.65 -17.74 10.06
C TYR A 115 -3.12 -17.38 11.46
N ASP A 116 -4.01 -16.99 12.37
CA ASP A 116 -3.66 -16.58 13.74
C ASP A 116 -3.07 -17.72 14.57
N LEU A 117 -3.47 -18.96 14.28
CA LEU A 117 -2.90 -20.16 14.91
C LEU A 117 -1.54 -20.57 14.33
N GLY A 118 -1.09 -19.96 13.23
CA GLY A 118 0.10 -20.40 12.49
C GLY A 118 -0.09 -21.73 11.75
N GLU A 119 -1.31 -22.27 11.72
CA GLU A 119 -1.71 -23.50 11.05
C GLU A 119 -1.96 -23.21 9.56
N SER A 120 -0.89 -23.01 8.81
CA SER A 120 -0.97 -22.92 7.34
C SER A 120 -1.10 -24.31 6.74
N TRP A 121 -2.24 -24.59 6.12
CA TRP A 121 -2.47 -25.80 5.32
C TRP A 121 -1.54 -25.89 4.08
N PHE A 122 -0.81 -24.81 3.77
CA PHE A 122 0.15 -24.75 2.67
C PHE A 122 1.59 -25.14 3.08
N ASN A 123 1.84 -25.47 4.36
CA ASN A 123 3.18 -25.87 4.82
C ASN A 123 3.57 -27.30 4.42
N ASN A 124 2.69 -28.05 3.75
CA ASN A 124 2.88 -29.46 3.37
C ASN A 124 2.67 -29.73 1.86
N ILE A 125 2.92 -28.75 1.00
CA ILE A 125 3.00 -28.93 -0.47
C ILE A 125 4.37 -28.49 -0.96
#